data_AF-A0A2T6DKS0-F1
#
_entry.id   AF-A0A2T6DKS0-F1
#
_cell.length_a   1.000
_cell.length_b   1.000
_cell.length_c   1.000
_cell.angle_alpha   90.00
_cell.angle_beta   90.00
_cell.angle_gamma   90.00
#
_symmetry.space_group_name_H-M   'P 1'
#
loop_
_entity.id
_entity.type
_entity.pdbx_description
1 polymer ?
#
loop_
_entity_poly.entity_id
_entity_poly.type
_entity_poly.pdbx_seq_one_letter_code
_entity_poly.pdbx_strand_id
1 'polypeptide(L)'
;MFAGFVHEVFPEQKKKPVHGVWYAVLHLFSPNGEYLSSSHFRQTTERGDSVYSVLGSMIRQLSAVSFEDISVAPFSTKIDGTLWGLVDISDPGAETSRAELRPLGQVYGAPWDGRAEEHEPRH
;
A
#
# COMPACT_ATOMS: atom_id res chain seq x y z
N MET A 1 -8.56 12.07 -6.17
CA MET A 1 -7.54 11.93 -5.10
C MET A 1 -6.72 10.68 -5.40
N PHE A 2 -5.45 10.61 -5.00
CA PHE A 2 -4.64 9.40 -5.22
C PHE A 2 -3.72 9.13 -4.04
N ALA A 3 -3.37 7.87 -3.85
CA ALA A 3 -2.29 7.45 -2.96
C ALA A 3 -1.30 6.61 -3.76
N GLY A 4 -0.06 7.06 -3.83
CA GLY A 4 1.03 6.37 -4.52
C GLY A 4 1.92 5.65 -3.52
N PHE A 5 2.20 4.39 -3.78
CA PHE A 5 3.02 3.54 -2.93
C PHE A 5 4.12 2.86 -3.76
N VAL A 6 5.35 2.82 -3.24
CA VAL A 6 6.40 1.94 -3.77
C VAL A 6 6.68 0.90 -2.71
N HIS A 7 6.50 -0.37 -3.07
CA HIS A 7 6.81 -1.47 -2.17
C HIS A 7 7.60 -2.56 -2.87
N GLU A 8 8.62 -3.03 -2.16
CA GLU A 8 9.23 -4.32 -2.43
C GLU A 8 8.31 -5.40 -1.90
N VAL A 9 7.88 -6.31 -2.77
CA VAL A 9 7.08 -7.48 -2.37
C VAL A 9 7.97 -8.69 -2.52
N PHE A 10 8.33 -9.29 -1.39
CA PHE A 10 8.99 -10.57 -1.41
C PHE A 10 7.96 -11.65 -1.77
N PRO A 11 8.17 -12.45 -2.83
CA PRO A 11 7.40 -13.66 -2.98
C PRO A 11 7.62 -14.53 -1.74
N GLU A 12 6.57 -15.23 -1.29
CA GLU A 12 6.58 -16.12 -0.13
C GLU A 12 7.56 -17.28 -0.39
N GLN A 13 8.87 -17.05 -0.19
CA GLN A 13 9.93 -18.02 -0.45
C GLN A 13 10.81 -18.18 0.79
N LYS A 14 11.13 -19.45 1.09
CA LYS A 14 11.95 -19.87 2.25
C LYS A 14 13.43 -19.43 2.19
N LYS A 15 13.85 -18.71 1.14
CA LYS A 15 15.22 -18.20 0.96
C LYS A 15 15.16 -16.73 0.53
N LYS A 16 16.01 -15.88 1.12
CA LYS A 16 16.23 -14.51 0.64
C LYS A 16 16.64 -14.56 -0.84
N PRO A 17 15.83 -14.06 -1.78
CA PRO A 17 16.19 -14.11 -3.18
C PRO A 17 17.35 -13.15 -3.45
N VAL A 18 18.21 -13.51 -4.41
CA VAL A 18 19.33 -12.65 -4.88
C VAL A 18 18.81 -11.38 -5.56
N HIS A 19 17.56 -11.41 -6.03
CA HIS A 19 16.83 -10.30 -6.64
C HIS A 19 15.46 -10.16 -5.98
N GLY A 20 15.07 -8.93 -5.62
CA GLY A 20 13.73 -8.61 -5.12
C GLY A 20 12.72 -8.44 -6.26
N VAL A 21 11.43 -8.66 -5.98
CA VAL A 21 10.35 -8.24 -6.89
C VAL A 21 9.81 -6.91 -6.39
N TRP A 22 10.02 -5.87 -7.18
CA TRP A 22 9.66 -4.51 -6.83
C TRP A 22 8.38 -4.10 -7.55
N TYR A 23 7.50 -3.40 -6.84
CA TYR A 23 6.26 -2.86 -7.37
C TYR A 23 6.18 -1.35 -7.15
N ALA A 24 5.80 -0.64 -8.21
CA ALA A 24 5.22 0.69 -8.11
C ALA A 24 3.71 0.51 -8.24
N VAL A 25 2.94 0.97 -7.26
CA VAL A 25 1.48 0.88 -7.26
C VAL A 25 0.88 2.24 -6.99
N LEU A 26 -0.03 2.67 -7.85
CA LEU A 26 -0.76 3.92 -7.74
C LEU A 26 -2.24 3.61 -7.60
N HIS A 27 -2.81 3.90 -6.44
CA HIS A 27 -4.23 3.75 -6.15
C HIS A 27 -4.95 5.09 -6.38
N LEU A 28 -6.06 5.05 -7.11
CA LEU A 28 -6.92 6.20 -7.36
C LEU A 28 -8.18 6.11 -6.51
N PHE A 29 -8.57 7.24 -5.93
CA PHE A 29 -9.73 7.37 -5.06
C PHE A 29 -10.63 8.53 -5.51
N SER A 30 -11.93 8.36 -5.26
CA SER A 30 -12.92 9.42 -5.40
C SER A 30 -12.63 10.54 -4.38
N PRO A 31 -13.16 11.76 -4.57
CA PRO A 31 -13.07 12.81 -3.56
C PRO A 31 -13.63 12.42 -2.18
N ASN A 32 -14.48 11.40 -2.12
CA ASN A 32 -15.06 10.87 -0.87
C ASN A 32 -14.21 9.74 -0.25
N GLY A 33 -13.04 9.45 -0.80
CA GLY A 33 -12.15 8.40 -0.30
C GLY A 33 -12.50 6.99 -0.77
N GLU A 34 -13.41 6.82 -1.72
CA GLU A 34 -13.77 5.50 -2.25
C GLU A 34 -12.74 5.04 -3.28
N TYR A 35 -12.34 3.77 -3.21
CA TYR A 35 -11.42 3.18 -4.19
C TYR A 35 -12.02 3.16 -5.60
N LEU A 36 -11.26 3.64 -6.59
CA LEU A 36 -11.65 3.65 -7.99
C LEU A 36 -10.90 2.59 -8.81
N SER A 37 -9.57 2.65 -8.79
CA SER A 37 -8.72 1.76 -9.60
C SER A 37 -7.27 1.78 -9.13
N SER A 38 -6.46 0.86 -9.67
CA SER A 38 -5.03 0.80 -9.43
C SER A 38 -4.27 0.70 -10.74
N SER A 39 -3.18 1.44 -10.86
CA SER A 39 -2.14 1.23 -11.86
C SER A 39 -0.91 0.63 -11.19
N HIS A 40 -0.21 -0.27 -11.87
CA HIS A 40 0.98 -0.89 -11.29
C HIS A 40 2.05 -1.18 -12.33
N PHE A 41 3.29 -1.28 -11.85
CA PHE A 41 4.45 -1.73 -12.59
C PHE A 41 5.26 -2.66 -11.71
N ARG A 42 5.71 -3.77 -12.30
CA ARG A 42 6.47 -4.81 -11.64
C ARG A 42 7.84 -4.95 -12.29
N GLN A 43 8.89 -5.04 -11.47
CA GLN A 43 10.25 -5.28 -11.93
C GLN A 43 10.99 -6.25 -11.01
N THR A 44 11.67 -7.23 -11.59
CA THR A 44 12.62 -8.10 -10.86
C THR A 44 14.02 -7.52 -11.02
N THR A 45 14.65 -7.10 -9.92
CA THR A 45 15.95 -6.41 -9.93
C THR A 45 16.64 -6.52 -8.56
N GLU A 46 17.96 -6.36 -8.52
CA GLU A 46 18.70 -6.26 -7.25
C GLU A 46 18.37 -4.99 -6.47
N ARG A 47 18.06 -3.89 -7.18
CA ARG A 47 17.78 -2.58 -6.59
C ARG A 47 16.51 -1.96 -7.15
N GLY A 48 15.69 -1.40 -6.28
CA GLY A 48 14.40 -0.78 -6.59
C GLY A 48 14.46 0.65 -7.14
N ASP A 49 15.65 1.25 -7.32
CA ASP A 49 15.80 2.66 -7.68
C ASP A 49 15.03 3.06 -8.95
N SER A 50 14.96 2.17 -9.95
CA SER A 50 14.19 2.37 -11.18
C SER A 50 12.69 2.41 -10.95
N VAL A 51 12.18 1.68 -9.94
CA VAL A 51 10.74 1.58 -9.65
C VAL A 51 10.18 2.88 -9.07
N TYR A 52 10.97 3.61 -8.29
CA TYR A 52 10.60 4.96 -7.84
C TYR A 52 10.43 5.94 -9.01
N SER A 53 11.32 5.87 -10.01
CA SER A 53 11.21 6.70 -11.22
C SER A 53 9.96 6.37 -12.04
N VAL A 54 9.57 5.10 -12.07
CA VAL A 54 8.33 4.66 -12.71
C VAL A 54 7.11 5.19 -11.94
N LEU A 55 7.07 5.11 -10.60
CA LEU A 55 5.96 5.70 -9.83
C LEU A 55 5.86 7.21 -10.09
N GLY A 56 6.99 7.92 -10.07
CA GLY A 56 7.02 9.35 -10.37
C GLY A 56 6.45 9.66 -11.77
N SER A 57 6.72 8.78 -12.75
CA SER A 57 6.17 8.90 -14.10
C SER A 57 4.65 8.64 -14.13
N MET A 58 4.16 7.65 -13.38
CA MET A 58 2.71 7.39 -13.24
C MET A 58 2.00 8.58 -12.61
N ILE A 59 2.56 9.17 -11.56
CA ILE A 59 1.99 10.35 -10.89
C ILE A 59 1.93 11.54 -11.85
N ARG A 60 2.99 11.78 -12.65
CA ARG A 60 3.03 12.86 -13.64
C ARG A 60 1.97 12.73 -14.74
N GLN A 61 1.46 11.54 -14.99
CA GLN A 61 0.37 11.31 -15.94
C GLN A 61 -1.00 11.72 -15.37
N LEU A 62 -1.12 11.87 -14.05
CA LEU A 62 -2.31 12.46 -13.44
C LEU A 62 -2.31 13.95 -13.73
N SER A 63 -3.32 14.45 -14.45
CA SER A 63 -3.45 15.87 -14.75
C SER A 63 -3.69 16.65 -13.46
N ALA A 64 -2.68 17.43 -13.05
CA ALA A 64 -2.60 18.20 -11.80
C ALA A 64 -2.58 17.34 -10.53
N VAL A 65 -1.55 17.58 -9.70
CA VAL A 65 -1.29 16.84 -8.46
C VAL A 65 -1.18 17.85 -7.31
N SER A 66 -1.99 17.66 -6.27
CA SER A 66 -1.85 18.29 -4.94
C SER A 66 -1.36 17.24 -3.94
N PHE A 67 -0.49 17.67 -3.01
CA PHE A 67 -0.10 16.87 -1.85
C PHE A 67 -0.84 17.42 -0.64
N GLU A 68 -1.73 16.63 -0.08
CA GLU A 68 -2.60 16.98 1.04
C GLU A 68 -2.94 15.74 1.86
N ASP A 69 -3.46 15.95 3.07
CA ASP A 69 -3.96 14.86 3.89
C ASP A 69 -5.26 14.32 3.29
N ILE A 70 -5.38 12.99 3.24
CA ILE A 70 -6.50 12.31 2.61
C ILE A 70 -7.17 11.32 3.57
N SER A 71 -8.49 11.25 3.49
CA SER A 71 -9.27 10.18 4.12
C SER A 71 -9.69 9.18 3.05
N VAL A 72 -9.33 7.92 3.23
CA VAL A 72 -9.72 6.83 2.33
C VAL A 72 -10.50 5.76 3.10
N ALA A 73 -11.50 5.18 2.46
CA ALA A 73 -12.20 4.02 3.00
C ALA A 73 -11.28 2.79 2.92
N PRO A 74 -11.48 1.78 3.80
CA PRO A 74 -10.86 0.48 3.63
C PRO A 74 -11.13 -0.07 2.22
N PHE A 75 -10.11 -0.63 1.60
CA PHE A 75 -10.18 -1.13 0.24
C PHE A 75 -9.24 -2.31 0.06
N SER A 76 -9.55 -3.15 -0.92
CA SER A 76 -8.66 -4.22 -1.32
C SER A 76 -8.70 -4.46 -2.82
N THR A 77 -7.56 -4.85 -3.37
CA THR A 77 -7.43 -5.28 -4.75
C THR A 77 -6.37 -6.37 -4.87
N LYS A 78 -6.41 -7.14 -5.96
CA LYS A 78 -5.39 -8.15 -6.26
C LYS A 78 -4.54 -7.68 -7.43
N ILE A 79 -3.23 -7.63 -7.23
CA ILE A 79 -2.23 -7.32 -8.27
C ILE A 79 -1.25 -8.49 -8.30
N ASP A 80 -1.15 -9.15 -9.45
CA ASP A 80 -0.33 -10.37 -9.62
C ASP A 80 -0.56 -11.44 -8.54
N GLY A 81 -1.84 -11.61 -8.14
CA GLY A 81 -2.25 -12.56 -7.11
C GLY A 81 -1.96 -12.13 -5.67
N THR A 82 -1.24 -11.04 -5.46
CA THR A 82 -0.95 -10.45 -4.14
C THR A 82 -2.09 -9.53 -3.70
N LEU A 83 -2.46 -9.55 -2.42
CA LEU A 83 -3.45 -8.64 -1.83
C LEU A 83 -2.80 -7.29 -1.54
N TRP A 84 -3.44 -6.22 -2.03
CA TRP A 84 -3.04 -4.84 -1.80
C TRP A 84 -4.21 -4.04 -1.24
N GLY A 85 -3.91 -3.13 -0.33
CA GLY A 85 -4.86 -2.14 0.15
C GLY A 85 -4.86 -1.97 1.66
N LEU A 86 -5.77 -1.13 2.15
CA LEU A 86 -6.02 -0.91 3.57
C LEU A 86 -7.18 -1.80 4.00
N VAL A 87 -6.86 -2.96 4.57
CA VAL A 87 -7.82 -4.04 4.86
C VAL A 87 -8.28 -3.94 6.29
N ASP A 88 -9.59 -3.90 6.54
CA ASP A 88 -10.15 -4.01 7.88
C ASP A 88 -9.81 -5.39 8.49
N ILE A 89 -9.17 -5.36 9.65
CA ILE A 89 -8.76 -6.54 10.43
C ILE A 89 -9.36 -6.50 11.85
N SER A 90 -10.40 -5.71 12.05
CA SER A 90 -11.08 -5.59 13.34
C SER A 90 -11.72 -6.92 13.74
N ASP A 91 -11.57 -7.31 15.02
CA ASP A 91 -12.31 -8.45 15.54
C ASP A 91 -13.82 -8.11 15.60
N PRO A 92 -14.72 -9.05 15.27
CA PRO A 92 -16.15 -8.83 15.41
C PRO A 92 -16.51 -8.45 16.85
N GLY A 93 -17.04 -7.25 17.04
CA GLY A 93 -17.42 -6.74 18.36
C GLY A 93 -16.29 -6.07 19.16
N ALA A 94 -15.11 -5.85 18.56
CA ALA A 94 -14.07 -5.02 19.18
C ALA A 94 -14.53 -3.57 19.34
N GLU A 95 -14.17 -2.95 20.47
CA GLU A 95 -14.42 -1.53 20.72
C GLU A 95 -13.52 -0.61 19.88
N THR A 96 -12.42 -1.17 19.34
CA THR A 96 -11.44 -0.44 18.53
C THR A 96 -11.31 -1.08 17.16
N SER A 97 -11.47 -0.26 16.12
CA SER A 97 -11.29 -0.68 14.74
C SER A 97 -9.81 -0.67 14.36
N ARG A 98 -9.41 -1.63 13.51
CA ARG A 98 -8.03 -1.83 13.05
C ARG A 98 -7.98 -2.16 11.56
N ALA A 99 -6.96 -1.66 10.88
CA ALA A 99 -6.77 -1.91 9.47
C ALA A 99 -5.29 -2.15 9.17
N GLU A 100 -5.02 -3.09 8.28
CA GLU A 100 -3.69 -3.47 7.88
C GLU A 100 -3.43 -3.01 6.44
N LEU A 101 -2.35 -2.27 6.25
CA LEU A 101 -1.84 -1.92 4.94
C LEU A 101 -1.08 -3.12 4.35
N ARG A 102 -1.73 -3.78 3.40
CA ARG A 102 -1.18 -4.91 2.66
C ARG A 102 -0.47 -4.44 1.39
N PRO A 103 0.67 -5.05 1.02
CA PRO A 103 1.31 -6.21 1.66
C PRO A 103 2.31 -5.86 2.78
N LEU A 104 2.46 -4.60 3.17
CA LEU A 104 3.48 -4.15 4.13
C LEU A 104 3.34 -4.77 5.52
N GLY A 105 2.12 -5.15 5.90
CA GLY A 105 1.82 -5.66 7.24
C GLY A 105 1.73 -4.56 8.31
N GLN A 106 1.64 -3.30 7.88
CA GLN A 106 1.56 -2.16 8.80
C GLN A 106 0.13 -2.01 9.30
N VAL A 107 -0.06 -2.11 10.61
CA VAL A 107 -1.38 -2.00 11.24
C VAL A 107 -1.58 -0.58 11.74
N TYR A 108 -2.78 -0.06 11.50
CA TYR A 108 -3.28 1.21 12.00
C TYR A 108 -4.47 0.94 12.91
N GLY A 109 -4.52 1.68 14.02
CA GLY A 109 -5.62 1.64 14.97
C GLY A 109 -6.30 3.01 15.06
N ALA A 110 -7.49 3.03 15.65
CA ALA A 110 -8.13 4.29 16.03
C ALA A 110 -7.33 5.03 17.13
N PRO A 111 -7.25 6.38 17.12
CA PRO A 111 -7.77 7.28 16.10
C PRO A 111 -6.87 7.26 14.85
N TRP A 112 -7.47 7.09 13.67
CA TRP A 112 -6.79 6.92 12.38
C TRP A 112 -6.03 8.17 11.92
N ASP A 113 -4.94 8.48 12.59
CA ASP A 113 -4.11 9.67 12.37
C ASP A 113 -2.96 9.43 11.39
N GLY A 114 -2.96 8.27 10.72
CA GLY A 114 -1.91 7.84 9.81
C GLY A 114 -0.64 7.36 10.52
N ARG A 115 -0.63 7.23 11.86
CA ARG A 115 0.47 6.60 12.60
C ARG A 115 0.17 5.13 12.77
N ALA A 116 1.14 4.30 12.41
CA ALA A 116 1.01 2.86 12.63
C ALA A 116 1.19 2.52 14.10
N GLU A 117 0.52 1.44 14.53
CA GLU A 117 0.79 0.84 15.83
C GLU A 117 2.22 0.28 15.81
N GLU A 118 3.04 0.68 16.79
CA GLU A 118 4.34 0.03 17.00
C GLU A 118 4.09 -1.39 17.50
N HIS A 119 4.48 -2.39 16.71
CA HIS A 119 4.57 -3.76 17.18
C HIS A 119 5.80 -3.89 18.09
N GLU A 120 5.60 -3.91 19.41
CA GLU A 120 6.58 -4.52 20.30
C GLU A 120 6.72 -6.00 19.90
N PRO A 121 7.92 -6.49 19.59
CA PRO A 121 8.11 -7.91 19.33
C PRO A 121 7.77 -8.68 20.60
N ARG A 122 6.79 -9.59 20.52
CA ARG A 122 6.57 -10.56 21.58
C ARG A 122 7.83 -11.43 21.71
N HIS A 123 8.53 -11.27 22.82
CA HIS A 123 9.68 -12.07 23.24
C HIS A 123 9.32 -13.54 23.45
#